data_AF-A0A372QLP1-F1
#
_entry.id   AF-A0A372QLP1-F1
#
_cell.length_a   1.000
_cell.length_b   1.000
_cell.length_c   1.000
_cell.angle_alpha   90.00
_cell.angle_beta   90.00
_cell.angle_gamma   90.00
#
_symmetry.space_group_name_H-M   'P 1'
#
loop_
_entity.id
_entity.type
_entity.pdbx_description
1 polymer ?
#
loop_
_entity_poly.entity_id
_entity_poly.type
_entity_poly.pdbx_seq_one_letter_code
_entity_poly.pdbx_strand_id
1 'polypeptide(L)'
;MEKEPDGVTRSRQMRKFIISEIYSTEQSYLSHMKTLKKTFMDPCINASTSPPLVNKDDIRIIFAHLDDLIKLSDKFVETIETTMDPNEVYDYKLGQVFLNFAEGFEVYKKYAENIQRSRQLLTKKVNQSVFYRRFVSAQRKKQNIRLGLSDYLIMPIQRVARYSLLLKDLKKYTIETHSDYNDLCKALDYMVSLAKECNNNIQDI
;
A
#
# COMPACT_ATOMS: atom_id res chain seq x y z
N MET A 1 16.32 28.71 -30.05
CA MET A 1 15.69 27.64 -29.25
C MET A 1 15.56 26.43 -30.15
N GLU A 2 16.49 25.47 -30.06
CA GLU A 2 16.32 24.17 -30.73
C GLU A 2 15.11 23.46 -30.14
N LYS A 3 14.21 22.96 -30.99
CA LYS A 3 13.09 22.13 -30.56
C LYS A 3 13.65 20.79 -30.10
N GLU A 4 13.36 20.37 -28.86
CA GLU A 4 13.69 19.02 -28.41
C GLU A 4 13.03 17.98 -29.33
N PRO A 5 13.73 16.90 -29.70
CA PRO A 5 13.18 15.87 -30.58
C PRO A 5 11.95 15.21 -29.94
N ASP A 6 10.89 15.00 -30.73
CA ASP A 6 9.55 14.55 -30.27
C ASP A 6 9.58 13.30 -29.36
N GLY A 7 10.52 12.38 -29.58
CA GLY A 7 10.69 11.18 -28.76
C GLY A 7 11.14 11.46 -27.31
N VAL A 8 11.98 12.47 -27.10
CA VAL A 8 12.48 12.88 -25.77
C VAL A 8 11.35 13.54 -24.99
N THR A 9 10.62 14.45 -25.63
CA THR A 9 9.45 15.13 -25.04
C THR A 9 8.40 14.13 -24.57
N ARG A 10 8.10 13.11 -25.40
CA ARG A 10 7.15 12.05 -25.04
C ARG A 10 7.63 11.21 -23.86
N SER A 11 8.91 10.84 -23.81
CA SER A 11 9.46 10.06 -22.70
C SER A 11 9.37 10.83 -21.37
N ARG A 12 9.69 12.12 -21.39
CA ARG A 12 9.55 13.02 -20.22
C ARG A 12 8.11 13.11 -19.72
N GLN A 13 7.15 13.26 -20.63
CA GLN A 13 5.72 13.28 -20.29
C GLN A 13 5.26 11.96 -19.67
N MET A 14 5.70 10.83 -20.20
CA MET A 14 5.37 9.52 -19.65
C MET A 14 5.98 9.30 -18.26
N ARG A 15 7.25 9.66 -18.05
CA ARG A 15 7.90 9.64 -16.73
C ARG A 15 7.08 10.45 -15.72
N LYS A 16 6.68 11.68 -16.08
CA LYS A 16 5.83 12.54 -15.24
C LYS A 16 4.50 11.87 -14.91
N PHE A 17 3.81 11.32 -15.90
CA PHE A 17 2.52 10.65 -15.71
C PHE A 17 2.64 9.50 -14.71
N ILE A 18 3.64 8.63 -14.86
CA ILE A 18 3.85 7.47 -13.99
C ILE A 18 4.20 7.90 -12.57
N ILE A 19 5.02 8.95 -12.41
CA ILE A 19 5.35 9.49 -11.08
C ILE A 19 4.09 10.07 -10.40
N SER A 20 3.27 10.83 -11.13
CA SER A 20 1.98 11.31 -10.62
C SER A 20 1.01 10.16 -10.29
N GLU A 21 1.03 9.08 -11.07
CA GLU A 21 0.26 7.88 -10.78
C GLU A 21 0.74 7.20 -9.48
N ILE A 22 2.05 7.03 -9.27
CA ILE A 22 2.60 6.47 -8.03
C ILE A 22 2.12 7.28 -6.82
N TYR A 23 2.22 8.60 -6.87
CA TYR A 23 1.81 9.50 -5.80
C TYR A 23 0.30 9.44 -5.53
N SER A 24 -0.53 9.69 -6.55
CA SER A 24 -1.99 9.73 -6.41
C SER A 24 -2.58 8.39 -5.98
N THR A 25 -2.02 7.28 -6.47
CA THR A 25 -2.43 5.93 -6.05
C THR A 25 -1.94 5.59 -4.65
N GLU A 26 -0.82 6.17 -4.18
CA GLU A 26 -0.38 6.01 -2.79
C GLU A 26 -1.29 6.77 -1.82
N GLN A 27 -1.65 8.01 -2.14
CA GLN A 27 -2.62 8.77 -1.35
C GLN A 27 -3.96 8.03 -1.24
N SER A 28 -4.41 7.44 -2.34
CA SER A 28 -5.62 6.62 -2.38
C SER A 28 -5.48 5.37 -1.50
N TYR A 29 -4.34 4.68 -1.57
CA TYR A 29 -4.04 3.52 -0.72
C TYR A 29 -4.02 3.90 0.77
N LEU A 30 -3.32 4.96 1.15
CA LEU A 30 -3.28 5.49 2.52
C LEU A 30 -4.68 5.83 3.03
N SER A 31 -5.49 6.51 2.23
CA SER A 31 -6.87 6.86 2.55
C SER A 31 -7.72 5.60 2.81
N HIS A 32 -7.55 4.55 2.01
CA HIS A 32 -8.22 3.27 2.23
C HIS A 32 -7.76 2.60 3.52
N MET A 33 -6.47 2.62 3.86
CA MET A 33 -5.95 2.04 5.11
C MET A 33 -6.45 2.80 6.35
N LYS A 34 -6.45 4.14 6.29
CA LYS A 34 -7.05 5.00 7.35
C LYS A 34 -8.56 4.72 7.48
N THR A 35 -9.26 4.51 6.37
CA THR A 35 -10.68 4.16 6.35
C THR A 35 -10.93 2.78 6.97
N LEU A 36 -10.10 1.78 6.64
CA LEU A 36 -10.14 0.45 7.24
C LEU A 36 -10.00 0.54 8.77
N LYS A 37 -9.01 1.30 9.26
CA LYS A 37 -8.80 1.50 10.69
C LYS A 37 -10.02 2.15 11.36
N LYS A 38 -10.43 3.33 10.87
CA LYS A 38 -11.53 4.13 11.45
C LYS A 38 -12.87 3.40 11.41
N THR A 39 -13.13 2.63 10.35
CA THR A 39 -14.44 2.00 10.14
C THR A 39 -14.55 0.64 10.79
N PHE A 40 -13.46 -0.12 10.89
CA PHE A 40 -13.50 -1.50 11.37
C PHE A 40 -12.66 -1.71 12.62
N MET A 41 -11.37 -1.32 12.62
CA MET A 41 -10.47 -1.58 13.74
C MET A 41 -10.85 -0.81 15.01
N ASP A 42 -10.99 0.52 14.94
CA ASP A 42 -11.29 1.33 16.12
C ASP A 42 -12.65 0.97 16.74
N PRO A 43 -13.72 0.74 15.95
CA PRO A 43 -14.97 0.24 16.51
C PRO A 43 -14.84 -1.14 17.18
N CYS A 44 -14.04 -2.06 16.61
CA CYS A 44 -13.78 -3.35 17.25
C CYS A 44 -13.05 -3.19 18.59
N ILE A 45 -12.07 -2.29 18.66
CA ILE A 45 -11.33 -1.98 19.90
C ILE A 45 -12.31 -1.44 20.96
N ASN A 46 -13.17 -0.49 20.58
CA ASN A 46 -14.17 0.07 21.50
C ASN A 46 -15.13 -1.01 22.02
N ALA A 47 -15.57 -1.93 21.14
CA ALA A 47 -16.43 -3.05 21.51
C ALA A 47 -15.73 -4.13 22.39
N SER A 48 -14.44 -3.99 22.69
CA SER A 48 -13.67 -4.91 23.55
C SER A 48 -13.49 -4.43 25.00
N THR A 49 -14.07 -3.28 25.38
CA THR A 49 -13.75 -2.60 26.64
C THR A 49 -14.58 -3.06 27.85
N SER A 50 -15.92 -3.03 27.83
CA SER A 50 -16.79 -3.76 28.79
C SER A 50 -18.31 -3.56 28.56
N PRO A 51 -19.17 -4.61 28.62
CA PRO A 51 -18.79 -6.02 28.51
C PRO A 51 -18.18 -6.29 27.13
N PRO A 52 -17.15 -7.12 27.01
CA PRO A 52 -16.47 -7.34 25.73
C PRO A 52 -17.38 -8.08 24.75
N LEU A 53 -17.73 -7.43 23.64
CA LEU A 53 -18.48 -8.00 22.53
C LEU A 53 -17.56 -8.55 21.44
N VAL A 54 -16.30 -8.11 21.43
CA VAL A 54 -15.23 -8.56 20.54
C VAL A 54 -14.01 -8.95 21.37
N ASN A 55 -13.40 -10.10 21.04
CA ASN A 55 -12.17 -10.53 21.70
C ASN A 55 -10.98 -9.71 21.19
N LYS A 56 -10.16 -9.17 22.11
CA LYS A 56 -8.96 -8.39 21.79
C LYS A 56 -7.93 -9.17 20.97
N ASP A 57 -7.81 -10.48 21.19
CA ASP A 57 -6.89 -11.31 20.41
C ASP A 57 -7.35 -11.48 18.96
N ASP A 58 -8.68 -11.50 18.72
CA ASP A 58 -9.19 -11.51 17.35
C ASP A 58 -8.80 -10.22 16.62
N ILE A 59 -8.88 -9.07 17.30
CA ILE A 59 -8.52 -7.76 16.74
C ILE A 59 -7.02 -7.73 16.39
N ARG A 60 -6.18 -8.18 17.31
CA ARG A 60 -4.72 -8.24 17.12
C ARG A 60 -4.34 -9.08 15.91
N ILE A 61 -5.01 -10.22 15.72
CA ILE A 61 -4.77 -11.10 14.57
C ILE A 61 -5.31 -10.44 13.30
N ILE A 62 -6.59 -10.03 13.27
CA ILE A 62 -7.25 -9.55 12.05
C ILE A 62 -6.57 -8.30 11.48
N PHE A 63 -6.17 -7.36 12.34
CA PHE A 63 -5.60 -6.07 11.94
C PHE A 63 -4.09 -5.97 12.21
N ALA A 64 -3.38 -7.10 12.30
CA ALA A 64 -1.94 -7.09 12.56
C ALA A 64 -1.20 -6.20 11.54
N HIS A 65 -0.22 -5.42 12.03
CA HIS A 65 0.62 -4.52 11.23
C HIS A 65 -0.09 -3.41 10.46
N LEU A 66 -1.42 -3.22 10.63
CA LEU A 66 -2.15 -2.15 9.93
C LEU A 66 -1.62 -0.77 10.29
N ASP A 67 -1.33 -0.53 11.57
CA ASP A 67 -0.79 0.77 12.02
C ASP A 67 0.60 1.05 11.47
N ASP A 68 1.44 0.02 11.35
CA ASP A 68 2.78 0.14 10.80
C ASP A 68 2.72 0.44 9.29
N LEU A 69 1.80 -0.22 8.56
CA LEU A 69 1.54 0.07 7.15
C LEU A 69 1.01 1.49 6.92
N ILE A 70 0.10 1.97 7.78
CA ILE A 70 -0.40 3.35 7.71
C ILE A 70 0.74 4.33 7.94
N LYS A 71 1.56 4.13 8.98
CA LYS A 71 2.71 5.00 9.28
C LYS A 71 3.72 5.03 8.14
N LEU A 72 4.02 3.86 7.55
CA LEU A 72 4.92 3.76 6.40
C LEU A 72 4.38 4.57 5.22
N SER A 73 3.13 4.32 4.83
CA SER A 73 2.49 4.96 3.68
C SER A 73 2.33 6.47 3.88
N ASP A 74 2.02 6.92 5.10
CA ASP A 74 1.92 8.35 5.46
C ASP A 74 3.26 9.07 5.23
N LYS A 75 4.36 8.53 5.77
CA LYS A 75 5.71 9.06 5.55
C LYS A 75 6.15 8.99 4.10
N PHE A 76 5.74 7.94 3.38
CA PHE A 76 6.08 7.76 1.99
C PHE A 76 5.40 8.81 1.10
N VAL A 77 4.11 9.09 1.33
CA VAL A 77 3.37 10.17 0.68
C VAL A 77 4.05 11.52 0.93
N GLU A 78 4.34 11.83 2.20
CA GLU A 78 5.01 13.08 2.59
C GLU A 78 6.38 13.24 1.92
N THR A 79 7.16 12.16 1.83
CA THR A 79 8.48 12.19 1.19
C THR A 79 8.36 12.39 -0.33
N ILE A 80 7.39 11.75 -0.98
CA ILE A 80 7.15 11.95 -2.41
C ILE A 80 6.71 13.39 -2.67
N GLU A 81 5.77 13.92 -1.88
CA GLU A 81 5.28 15.28 -2.02
C GLU A 81 6.38 16.32 -1.86
N THR A 82 7.27 16.14 -0.87
CA THR A 82 8.42 17.04 -0.64
C THR A 82 9.53 16.89 -1.69
N THR A 83 9.65 15.73 -2.33
CA THR A 83 10.61 15.50 -3.42
C THR A 83 10.08 16.07 -4.76
N MET A 84 8.77 16.23 -4.90
CA MET A 84 8.14 16.75 -6.11
C MET A 84 8.22 18.28 -6.17
N ASP A 85 9.29 18.83 -6.76
CA ASP A 85 9.34 20.25 -7.15
C ASP A 85 8.55 20.50 -8.46
N PRO A 86 7.45 21.28 -8.46
CA PRO A 86 6.67 21.58 -9.67
C PRO A 86 7.50 22.16 -10.84
N ASN A 87 8.66 22.75 -10.55
CA ASN A 87 9.56 23.37 -11.51
C ASN A 87 10.59 22.40 -12.12
N GLU A 88 10.90 21.28 -11.47
CA GLU A 88 11.97 20.33 -11.88
C GLU A 88 11.47 18.88 -11.97
N VAL A 89 10.34 18.70 -12.68
CA VAL A 89 9.61 17.42 -12.74
C VAL A 89 10.42 16.25 -13.33
N TYR A 90 11.40 16.54 -14.19
CA TYR A 90 12.21 15.49 -14.80
C TYR A 90 13.22 14.89 -13.84
N ASP A 91 13.79 15.71 -12.96
CA ASP A 91 14.92 15.37 -12.09
C ASP A 91 14.52 14.67 -10.79
N TYR A 92 13.22 14.35 -10.62
CA TYR A 92 12.74 13.60 -9.46
C TYR A 92 13.44 12.26 -9.34
N LYS A 93 14.05 11.98 -8.19
CA LYS A 93 14.82 10.76 -7.93
C LYS A 93 14.00 9.72 -7.17
N LEU A 94 12.93 9.25 -7.81
CA LEU A 94 11.99 8.35 -7.14
C LEU A 94 12.63 6.99 -6.83
N GLY A 95 13.57 6.51 -7.65
CA GLY A 95 14.35 5.31 -7.34
C GLY A 95 15.06 5.42 -6.00
N GLN A 96 15.76 6.55 -5.77
CA GLN A 96 16.39 6.82 -4.48
C GLN A 96 15.39 6.88 -3.31
N VAL A 97 14.22 7.51 -3.52
CA VAL A 97 13.16 7.55 -2.49
C VAL A 97 12.69 6.14 -2.11
N PHE A 98 12.47 5.25 -3.07
CA PHE A 98 12.12 3.85 -2.78
C PHE A 98 13.21 3.12 -1.98
N LEU A 99 14.49 3.33 -2.33
CA LEU A 99 15.61 2.72 -1.60
C LEU A 99 15.70 3.22 -0.15
N ASN A 100 15.45 4.51 0.08
CA ASN A 100 15.44 5.07 1.44
C ASN A 100 14.34 4.45 2.32
N PHE A 101 13.28 3.92 1.70
CA PHE A 101 12.17 3.26 2.38
C PHE A 101 12.29 1.73 2.41
N ALA A 102 13.38 1.15 1.88
CA ALA A 102 13.56 -0.30 1.78
C ALA A 102 13.32 -1.02 3.12
N GLU A 103 13.98 -0.61 4.19
CA GLU A 103 13.78 -1.18 5.54
C GLU A 103 12.32 -1.05 6.01
N GLY A 104 11.68 0.09 5.74
CA GLY A 104 10.28 0.31 6.08
C GLY A 104 9.34 -0.66 5.37
N PHE A 105 9.63 -0.99 4.12
CA PHE A 105 8.83 -1.94 3.33
C PHE A 105 8.86 -3.38 3.85
N GLU A 106 9.79 -3.75 4.73
CA GLU A 106 9.83 -5.09 5.36
C GLU A 106 8.56 -5.40 6.18
N VAL A 107 7.80 -4.38 6.59
CA VAL A 107 6.48 -4.57 7.24
C VAL A 107 5.50 -5.36 6.34
N TYR A 108 5.63 -5.28 5.02
CA TYR A 108 4.77 -6.02 4.09
C TYR A 108 4.98 -7.53 4.21
N LYS A 109 6.20 -8.00 4.53
CA LYS A 109 6.47 -9.42 4.77
C LYS A 109 5.74 -9.92 6.01
N LYS A 110 5.88 -9.19 7.13
CA LYS A 110 5.18 -9.47 8.39
C LYS A 110 3.66 -9.48 8.21
N TYR A 111 3.15 -8.53 7.41
CA TYR A 111 1.73 -8.49 7.06
C TYR A 111 1.30 -9.72 6.25
N ALA A 112 2.09 -10.11 5.24
CA ALA A 112 1.83 -11.26 4.38
C ALA A 112 1.84 -12.58 5.16
N GLU A 113 2.72 -12.74 6.14
CA GLU A 113 2.74 -13.92 7.02
C GLU A 113 1.45 -14.07 7.84
N ASN A 114 0.84 -12.95 8.25
CA ASN A 114 -0.35 -12.98 9.11
C ASN A 114 -1.68 -12.95 8.33
N ILE A 115 -1.71 -12.46 7.09
CA ILE A 115 -2.96 -12.18 6.36
C ILE A 115 -3.85 -13.41 6.18
N GLN A 116 -3.26 -14.59 6.03
CA GLN A 116 -4.02 -15.84 5.90
C GLN A 116 -4.74 -16.18 7.20
N ARG A 117 -4.06 -16.02 8.34
CA ARG A 117 -4.67 -16.18 9.67
C ARG A 117 -5.78 -15.17 9.91
N SER A 118 -5.59 -13.91 9.51
CA SER A 118 -6.63 -12.88 9.56
C SER A 118 -7.88 -13.29 8.79
N ARG A 119 -7.72 -13.80 7.56
CA ARG A 119 -8.83 -14.20 6.69
C ARG A 119 -9.61 -15.40 7.23
N GLN A 120 -8.90 -16.42 7.70
CA GLN A 120 -9.52 -17.60 8.31
C GLN A 120 -10.29 -17.22 9.57
N LEU A 121 -9.70 -16.40 10.44
CA LEU A 121 -10.35 -15.95 11.66
C LEU A 121 -11.58 -15.08 11.36
N LEU A 122 -11.47 -14.14 10.43
CA LEU A 122 -12.58 -13.29 10.01
C LEU A 122 -13.75 -14.13 9.48
N THR A 123 -13.49 -15.08 8.59
CA THR A 123 -14.50 -16.00 8.04
C THR A 123 -15.18 -16.78 9.15
N LYS A 124 -14.38 -17.36 10.07
CA LYS A 124 -14.90 -18.10 11.23
C LYS A 124 -15.81 -17.22 12.10
N LYS A 125 -15.40 -16.00 12.44
CA LYS A 125 -16.17 -15.09 13.32
C LYS A 125 -17.45 -14.60 12.66
N VAL A 126 -17.43 -14.28 11.37
CA VAL A 126 -18.64 -13.89 10.62
C VAL A 126 -19.64 -15.05 10.55
N ASN A 127 -19.18 -16.29 10.45
CA ASN A 127 -20.02 -17.47 10.41
C ASN A 127 -20.60 -17.83 11.79
N GLN A 128 -19.79 -17.74 12.84
CA GLN A 128 -20.16 -18.18 14.20
C GLN A 128 -20.87 -17.12 15.05
N SER A 129 -20.67 -15.83 14.76
CA SER A 129 -21.21 -14.74 15.58
C SER A 129 -22.12 -13.82 14.76
N VAL A 130 -23.42 -13.88 15.06
CA VAL A 130 -24.42 -12.94 14.51
C VAL A 130 -24.06 -11.50 14.88
N PHE A 131 -23.49 -11.28 16.07
CA PHE A 131 -22.97 -9.98 16.49
C PHE A 131 -21.88 -9.50 15.53
N TYR A 132 -20.84 -10.31 15.29
CA TYR A 132 -19.72 -9.92 14.42
C TYR A 132 -20.19 -9.64 12.99
N ARG A 133 -21.09 -10.47 12.46
CA ARG A 133 -21.70 -10.28 11.14
C ARG A 133 -22.50 -8.98 11.06
N ARG A 134 -23.36 -8.71 12.04
CA ARG A 134 -24.16 -7.47 12.10
C ARG A 134 -23.28 -6.25 12.30
N PHE A 135 -22.26 -6.36 13.14
CA PHE A 135 -21.31 -5.30 13.42
C PHE A 135 -20.56 -4.88 12.15
N VAL A 136 -19.92 -5.82 11.46
CA VAL A 136 -19.21 -5.55 10.20
C VAL A 136 -20.15 -4.97 9.13
N SER A 137 -21.37 -5.50 9.01
CA SER A 137 -22.38 -5.00 8.08
C SER A 137 -22.85 -3.58 8.44
N ALA A 138 -23.04 -3.28 9.72
CA ALA A 138 -23.46 -1.97 10.21
C ALA A 138 -22.39 -0.91 9.97
N GLN A 139 -21.11 -1.22 10.22
CA GLN A 139 -20.02 -0.28 9.96
C GLN A 139 -19.91 0.07 8.47
N ARG A 140 -20.02 -0.94 7.59
CA ARG A 140 -20.04 -0.73 6.13
C ARG A 140 -21.18 0.20 5.69
N LYS A 141 -22.39 -0.03 6.21
CA LYS A 141 -23.57 0.82 5.92
C LYS A 141 -23.40 2.25 6.45
N LYS A 142 -22.91 2.42 7.67
CA LYS A 142 -22.75 3.73 8.32
C LYS A 142 -21.85 4.68 7.55
N GLN A 143 -20.78 4.14 6.94
CA GLN A 143 -19.81 4.92 6.18
C GLN A 143 -20.12 4.96 4.67
N ASN A 144 -21.25 4.38 4.23
CA ASN A 144 -21.63 4.23 2.82
C ASN A 144 -20.50 3.62 1.95
N ILE A 145 -19.76 2.67 2.52
CA ILE A 145 -18.60 2.08 1.86
C ILE A 145 -19.04 0.89 1.01
N ARG A 146 -18.60 0.87 -0.25
CA ARG A 146 -18.89 -0.24 -1.18
C ARG A 146 -18.05 -1.48 -0.88
N LEU A 147 -16.83 -1.33 -0.38
CA LEU A 147 -15.89 -2.42 -0.10
C LEU A 147 -16.19 -3.11 1.24
N GLY A 148 -16.03 -4.44 1.28
CA GLY A 148 -16.08 -5.23 2.49
C GLY A 148 -14.73 -5.24 3.24
N LEU A 149 -14.73 -5.69 4.49
CA LEU A 149 -13.51 -5.80 5.30
C LEU A 149 -12.43 -6.66 4.60
N SER A 150 -12.81 -7.79 4.01
CA SER A 150 -11.88 -8.66 3.27
C SER A 150 -11.24 -7.96 2.06
N ASP A 151 -11.96 -7.04 1.40
CA ASP A 151 -11.45 -6.29 0.25
C ASP A 151 -10.37 -5.30 0.66
N TYR A 152 -10.50 -4.68 1.84
CA TYR A 152 -9.45 -3.81 2.38
C TYR A 152 -8.22 -4.60 2.82
N LEU A 153 -8.42 -5.77 3.44
CA LEU A 153 -7.33 -6.59 3.97
C LEU A 153 -6.40 -7.16 2.88
N ILE A 154 -6.84 -7.25 1.63
CA ILE A 154 -5.96 -7.68 0.53
C ILE A 154 -5.16 -6.53 -0.10
N MET A 155 -5.55 -5.28 0.14
CA MET A 155 -4.93 -4.12 -0.50
C MET A 155 -3.42 -4.00 -0.26
N PRO A 156 -2.85 -4.26 0.94
CA PRO A 156 -1.40 -4.15 1.12
C PRO A 156 -0.61 -5.10 0.22
N ILE A 157 -1.08 -6.33 0.05
CA ILE A 157 -0.47 -7.33 -0.85
C ILE A 157 -0.56 -6.88 -2.31
N GLN A 158 -1.71 -6.34 -2.71
CA GLN A 158 -1.88 -5.78 -4.05
C GLN A 158 -0.98 -4.56 -4.27
N ARG A 159 -0.80 -3.74 -3.23
CA ARG A 159 0.00 -2.52 -3.31
C ARG A 159 1.47 -2.82 -3.51
N VAL A 160 2.03 -3.75 -2.72
CA VAL A 160 3.45 -4.13 -2.86
C VAL A 160 3.74 -4.71 -4.24
N ALA A 161 2.83 -5.52 -4.80
CA ALA A 161 2.94 -6.02 -6.16
C ALA A 161 2.89 -4.89 -7.21
N ARG A 162 2.00 -3.90 -7.04
CA ARG A 162 1.88 -2.77 -7.97
C ARG A 162 3.11 -1.87 -8.02
N TYR A 163 3.86 -1.72 -6.93
CA TYR A 163 5.10 -0.93 -6.96
C TYR A 163 6.09 -1.46 -8.00
N SER A 164 6.25 -2.79 -8.11
CA SER A 164 7.14 -3.39 -9.12
C SER A 164 6.73 -3.04 -10.56
N LEU A 165 5.43 -2.98 -10.84
CA LEU A 165 4.91 -2.63 -12.17
C LEU A 165 5.15 -1.15 -12.48
N LEU A 166 4.82 -0.27 -11.52
CA LEU A 166 5.01 1.18 -11.67
C LEU A 166 6.49 1.55 -11.82
N LEU A 167 7.39 0.92 -11.05
CA LEU A 167 8.83 1.15 -11.18
C LEU A 167 9.38 0.61 -12.51
N LYS A 168 8.84 -0.51 -13.01
CA LYS A 168 9.21 -1.04 -14.33
C LYS A 168 8.82 -0.07 -15.45
N ASP A 169 7.60 0.46 -15.38
CA ASP A 169 7.14 1.46 -16.35
C ASP A 169 7.94 2.75 -16.21
N LEU A 170 8.24 3.19 -14.99
CA LEU A 170 9.05 4.39 -14.74
C LEU A 170 10.45 4.24 -15.35
N LYS A 171 11.12 3.09 -15.12
CA LYS A 171 12.42 2.77 -15.70
C LYS A 171 12.38 2.81 -17.24
N LYS A 172 11.32 2.27 -17.87
CA LYS A 172 11.16 2.24 -19.33
C LYS A 172 11.23 3.65 -19.97
N TYR A 173 10.77 4.67 -19.26
CA TYR A 173 10.78 6.07 -19.72
C TYR A 173 11.89 6.92 -19.08
N THR A 174 12.91 6.26 -18.51
CA THR A 174 14.08 6.92 -17.92
C THR A 174 15.32 6.55 -18.71
N ILE A 175 16.03 7.55 -19.23
CA ILE A 175 17.26 7.33 -19.99
C ILE A 175 18.39 6.88 -19.05
N GLU A 176 19.33 6.08 -19.55
CA GLU A 176 20.41 5.51 -18.73
C GLU A 176 21.36 6.55 -18.13
N THR A 177 21.49 7.70 -18.78
CA THR A 177 22.29 8.85 -18.28
C THR A 177 21.57 9.67 -17.21
N HIS A 178 20.29 9.39 -16.94
CA HIS A 178 19.55 10.08 -15.90
C HIS A 178 20.09 9.68 -14.52
N SER A 179 20.24 10.66 -13.64
CA SER A 179 20.85 10.46 -12.30
C SER A 179 20.13 9.42 -11.43
N ASP A 180 18.81 9.26 -11.60
CA ASP A 180 17.98 8.27 -10.90
C ASP A 180 18.00 6.86 -11.51
N TYR A 181 18.59 6.65 -12.71
CA TYR A 181 18.42 5.39 -13.45
C TYR A 181 18.94 4.16 -12.69
N ASN A 182 20.13 4.28 -12.09
CA ASN A 182 20.74 3.18 -11.34
C ASN A 182 19.95 2.84 -10.08
N ASP A 183 19.46 3.85 -9.37
CA ASP A 183 18.67 3.64 -8.15
C ASP A 183 17.27 3.11 -8.47
N LEU A 184 16.68 3.51 -9.61
CA LEU A 184 15.48 2.90 -10.17
C LEU A 184 15.65 1.41 -10.44
N CYS A 185 16.79 0.99 -10.99
CA CYS A 185 17.05 -0.43 -11.23
C CYS A 185 17.11 -1.21 -9.92
N LYS A 186 17.87 -0.72 -8.94
CA LYS A 186 17.96 -1.37 -7.61
C LYS A 186 16.61 -1.40 -6.90
N ALA A 187 15.86 -0.29 -6.94
CA ALA A 187 14.54 -0.19 -6.34
C ALA A 187 13.56 -1.17 -7.00
N LEU A 188 13.58 -1.29 -8.33
CA LEU A 188 12.76 -2.25 -9.06
C LEU A 188 13.08 -3.69 -8.63
N ASP A 189 14.37 -4.06 -8.61
CA ASP A 189 14.79 -5.41 -8.21
C ASP A 189 14.37 -5.74 -6.78
N TYR A 190 14.55 -4.79 -5.86
CA TYR A 190 14.11 -4.90 -4.47
C TYR A 190 12.59 -5.12 -4.37
N MET A 191 11.79 -4.26 -5.02
CA MET A 191 10.33 -4.36 -4.95
C MET A 191 9.78 -5.62 -5.63
N VAL A 192 10.45 -6.12 -6.67
CA VAL A 192 10.13 -7.42 -7.29
C VAL A 192 10.41 -8.57 -6.31
N SER A 193 11.55 -8.56 -5.61
CA SER A 193 11.87 -9.58 -4.59
C SER A 193 10.84 -9.56 -3.47
N LEU A 194 10.58 -8.37 -2.92
CA LEU A 194 9.63 -8.19 -1.83
C LEU A 194 8.22 -8.67 -2.21
N ALA A 195 7.74 -8.32 -3.41
CA ALA A 195 6.44 -8.76 -3.88
C ALA A 195 6.35 -10.28 -4.05
N LYS A 196 7.43 -10.92 -4.53
CA LYS A 196 7.50 -12.39 -4.63
C LYS A 196 7.47 -13.05 -3.25
N GLU A 197 8.27 -12.56 -2.31
CA GLU A 197 8.29 -13.06 -0.93
C GLU A 197 6.91 -12.94 -0.27
N CYS A 198 6.24 -11.79 -0.42
CA CYS A 198 4.88 -11.60 0.09
C CYS A 198 3.87 -12.55 -0.55
N ASN A 199 4.00 -12.85 -1.83
CA ASN A 199 3.09 -13.78 -2.53
C ASN A 199 3.34 -15.24 -2.14
N ASN A 200 4.58 -15.68 -2.00
CA ASN A 200 4.91 -17.04 -1.57
C ASN A 200 4.32 -17.33 -0.19
N ASN A 201 4.43 -16.37 0.74
CA ASN A 201 3.82 -16.46 2.08
C ASN A 201 2.28 -16.62 2.05
N ILE A 202 1.63 -16.30 0.93
CA ILE A 202 0.18 -16.47 0.74
C ILE A 202 -0.14 -17.83 0.08
N GLN A 203 0.77 -18.38 -0.73
CA GLN A 203 0.57 -19.61 -1.50
C GLN A 203 1.09 -20.88 -0.81
N ASP A 204 1.96 -20.78 0.19
CA ASP A 204 2.60 -21.92 0.86
C ASP A 204 1.70 -22.71 1.85
N ILE A 205 0.35 -22.64 1.73
CA ILE A 205 -0.60 -23.47 2.52
C ILE A 205 -1.83 -23.86 1.71
#